data_AF-A0A963RDI7-F1
#
_entry.id   AF-A0A963RDI7-F1
#
_cell.length_a   1.000
_cell.length_b   1.000
_cell.length_c   1.000
_cell.angle_alpha   90.00
_cell.angle_beta   90.00
_cell.angle_gamma   90.00
#
_symmetry.space_group_name_H-M   'P 1'
#
loop_
_entity.id
_entity.type
_entity.pdbx_description
1 polymer ?
#
loop_
_entity_poly.entity_id
_entity_poly.type
_entity_poly.pdbx_seq_one_letter_code
_entity_poly.pdbx_strand_id
1 'polypeptide(L)'
;DSIQTMHSDQIEGAPGTVSQVRGCAFELIRFAKERGTVLVLVGHVTKDGSIAGPRVLEHMVDVVMSFEGERSHQYRILRSLKNRFGPVEEIGVFSMESEGLTEVANPSMLFLSGREEAVPGSAVFPAMEGTRPVLVEVQALVVRLTSGATPRRAVVGWDGGRLAMLLAVLEARCGLSFSNAEVYLNVAGGYRLSDPAADLAVAAALVSALSEKPLPLDAVWFGEVSLAGEIRPVAHAAIRRKEAAKLGFARAFGPPVNGGDESPDRGYQPLSILPNLVDRIVARP
;
A
#
# COMPACT_ATOMS: atom_id res chain seq x y z
N ASP A 1 -6.09 24.50 18.26
CA ASP A 1 -5.12 23.47 17.78
C ASP A 1 -5.49 22.06 18.24
N SER A 2 -6.37 21.91 19.25
CA SER A 2 -7.01 20.66 19.63
C SER A 2 -8.40 20.93 20.16
N ILE A 3 -9.41 20.19 19.70
CA ILE A 3 -10.78 20.30 20.24
C ILE A 3 -10.87 19.69 21.65
N GLN A 4 -9.97 18.78 22.00
CA GLN A 4 -9.94 18.13 23.31
C GLN A 4 -9.48 19.05 24.44
N THR A 5 -8.79 20.14 24.12
CA THR A 5 -8.34 21.14 25.10
C THR A 5 -9.33 22.29 25.27
N MET A 6 -10.43 22.31 24.50
CA MET A 6 -11.49 23.31 24.61
C MET A 6 -12.39 23.02 25.81
N HIS A 7 -12.93 24.09 26.39
CA HIS A 7 -13.81 24.05 27.55
C HIS A 7 -14.92 25.09 27.41
N SER A 8 -16.15 24.69 27.72
CA SER A 8 -17.29 25.57 27.93
C SER A 8 -17.76 25.46 29.37
N ASP A 9 -17.95 26.61 30.01
CA ASP A 9 -18.50 26.73 31.37
C ASP A 9 -20.00 26.41 31.44
N GLN A 10 -20.68 26.35 30.29
CA GLN A 10 -22.09 25.99 30.18
C GLN A 10 -22.35 24.48 30.15
N ILE A 11 -21.29 23.66 30.05
CA ILE A 11 -21.37 22.21 29.95
C ILE A 11 -20.71 21.60 31.16
N GLU A 12 -21.38 20.65 31.83
CA GLU A 12 -20.77 19.92 32.93
C GLU A 12 -19.71 18.92 32.43
N GLY A 13 -18.60 18.83 33.17
CA GLY A 13 -17.54 17.86 32.93
C GLY A 13 -16.19 18.51 32.64
N ALA A 14 -15.12 17.73 32.85
CA ALA A 14 -13.75 18.19 32.58
C ALA A 14 -13.49 18.33 31.07
N PRO A 15 -12.55 19.22 30.65
CA PRO A 15 -12.10 19.31 29.26
C PRO A 15 -11.67 17.95 28.70
N GLY A 16 -11.95 17.70 27.42
CA GLY A 16 -11.62 16.44 26.75
C GLY A 16 -12.63 15.31 26.95
N THR A 17 -13.63 15.47 27.83
CA THR A 17 -14.78 14.55 27.90
C THR A 17 -15.65 14.65 26.65
N VAL A 18 -16.41 13.59 26.35
CA VAL A 18 -17.28 13.52 25.16
C VAL A 18 -18.29 14.67 25.12
N SER A 19 -18.90 15.02 26.25
CA SER A 19 -19.87 16.11 26.36
C SER A 19 -19.24 17.48 26.07
N GLN A 20 -18.10 17.78 26.71
CA GLN A 20 -17.36 19.02 26.49
C GLN A 20 -16.93 19.17 25.03
N VAL A 21 -16.34 18.12 24.45
CA VAL A 21 -15.87 18.13 23.05
C VAL A 21 -17.02 18.35 22.07
N ARG A 22 -18.15 17.66 22.23
CA ARG A 22 -19.31 17.82 21.33
C ARG A 22 -19.94 19.19 21.43
N GLY A 23 -20.13 19.71 22.64
CA GLY A 23 -20.78 21.01 22.81
C GLY A 23 -19.89 22.16 22.35
N CYS A 24 -18.60 22.16 22.71
CA CYS A 24 -17.64 23.13 22.18
C CYS A 24 -17.60 23.10 20.64
N ALA A 25 -17.54 21.89 20.04
CA ALA A 25 -17.56 21.76 18.58
C ALA A 25 -18.85 22.30 17.97
N PHE A 26 -20.01 22.05 18.59
CA PHE A 26 -21.30 22.54 18.11
C PHE A 26 -21.38 24.07 18.10
N GLU A 27 -20.94 24.72 19.19
CA GLU A 27 -20.89 26.19 19.27
C GLU A 27 -19.97 26.79 18.21
N LEU A 28 -18.77 26.22 18.02
CA LEU A 28 -17.82 26.66 17.00
C LEU A 28 -18.37 26.47 15.57
N ILE A 29 -19.02 25.33 15.29
CA ILE A 29 -19.64 25.05 13.99
C ILE A 29 -20.77 26.06 13.72
N ARG A 30 -21.60 26.34 14.73
CA ARG A 30 -22.68 27.33 14.62
C ARG A 30 -22.12 28.71 14.31
N PHE A 31 -21.11 29.16 15.06
CA PHE A 31 -20.41 30.41 14.81
C PHE A 31 -19.86 30.48 13.37
N ALA A 32 -19.21 29.42 12.92
CA ALA A 32 -18.65 29.35 11.57
C ALA A 32 -19.72 29.49 10.48
N LYS A 33 -20.88 28.86 10.66
CA LYS A 33 -22.03 28.97 9.75
C LYS A 33 -22.65 30.36 9.75
N GLU A 34 -22.80 30.99 10.92
CA GLU A 34 -23.37 32.33 11.04
C GLU A 34 -22.46 33.41 10.42
N ARG A 35 -21.14 33.23 10.49
CA ARG A 35 -20.16 34.19 9.96
C ARG A 35 -19.62 33.88 8.58
N GLY A 36 -19.94 32.70 8.02
CA GLY A 36 -19.39 32.25 6.74
C GLY A 36 -17.88 32.03 6.77
N THR A 37 -17.31 31.63 7.91
CA THR A 37 -15.87 31.41 8.09
C THR A 37 -15.51 29.93 8.03
N VAL A 38 -14.32 29.61 7.53
CA VAL A 38 -13.79 28.24 7.54
C VAL A 38 -13.27 27.91 8.95
N LEU A 39 -13.70 26.76 9.48
CA LEU A 39 -13.27 26.24 10.78
C LEU A 39 -12.53 24.91 10.56
N VAL A 40 -11.29 24.83 11.06
CA VAL A 40 -10.51 23.58 11.11
C VAL A 40 -10.46 23.09 12.54
N LEU A 41 -10.98 21.88 12.78
CA LEU A 41 -10.91 21.20 14.07
C LEU A 41 -9.88 20.10 14.02
N VAL A 42 -8.98 20.07 15.00
CA VAL A 42 -7.96 19.04 15.15
C VAL A 42 -8.36 18.15 16.32
N GLY A 43 -8.47 16.84 16.07
CA GLY A 43 -8.79 15.85 17.09
C GLY A 43 -7.75 14.73 17.11
N HIS A 44 -7.06 14.58 18.23
CA HIS A 44 -6.06 13.52 18.41
C HIS A 44 -6.72 12.16 18.66
N VAL A 45 -6.26 11.11 17.98
CA VAL A 45 -6.72 9.73 18.22
C VAL A 45 -6.09 9.21 19.51
N THR A 46 -6.94 8.90 20.49
CA THR A 46 -6.55 8.36 21.80
C THR A 46 -6.83 6.86 21.85
N LYS A 47 -5.96 6.10 22.52
CA LYS A 47 -6.14 4.66 22.74
C LYS A 47 -6.89 4.35 24.04
N ASP A 48 -6.78 5.27 25.01
CA ASP A 48 -7.39 5.16 26.31
C ASP A 48 -8.68 5.98 26.29
N GLY A 49 -9.84 5.32 26.37
CA GLY A 49 -11.17 5.92 26.24
C GLY A 49 -11.55 6.95 27.31
N SER A 50 -10.58 7.45 28.09
CA SER A 50 -10.72 8.56 29.04
C SER A 50 -10.89 9.91 28.35
N ILE A 51 -10.36 10.07 27.13
CA ILE A 51 -10.48 11.28 26.32
C ILE A 51 -11.29 10.95 25.06
N ALA A 52 -12.23 11.84 24.72
CA ALA A 52 -13.04 11.70 23.52
C ALA A 52 -12.19 11.66 22.25
N GLY A 53 -12.30 10.56 21.51
CA GLY A 53 -11.68 10.41 20.20
C GLY A 53 -12.35 11.27 19.12
N PRO A 54 -11.65 11.58 18.01
CA PRO A 54 -12.16 12.43 16.94
C PRO A 54 -13.42 11.85 16.27
N ARG A 55 -13.58 10.52 16.32
CA ARG A 55 -14.76 9.81 15.78
C ARG A 55 -16.09 10.34 16.30
N VAL A 56 -16.10 10.89 17.51
CA VAL A 56 -17.30 11.46 18.15
C VAL A 56 -17.87 12.63 17.35
N LEU A 57 -17.06 13.34 16.57
CA LEU A 57 -17.46 14.53 15.81
C LEU A 57 -17.78 14.22 14.33
N GLU A 58 -17.48 13.03 13.81
CA GLU A 58 -17.55 12.70 12.37
C GLU A 58 -18.90 13.00 11.71
N HIS A 59 -20.00 12.78 12.44
CA HIS A 59 -21.34 13.03 11.94
C HIS A 59 -21.73 14.52 12.03
N MET A 60 -21.10 15.30 12.90
CA MET A 60 -21.40 16.71 13.16
C MET A 60 -20.71 17.67 12.17
N VAL A 61 -19.56 17.26 11.63
CA VAL A 61 -18.75 18.08 10.72
C VAL A 61 -19.07 17.83 9.25
N ASP A 62 -18.76 18.80 8.39
CA ASP A 62 -19.00 18.70 6.95
C ASP A 62 -17.92 17.91 6.21
N VAL A 63 -16.67 17.97 6.69
CA VAL A 63 -15.52 17.24 6.15
C VAL A 63 -14.78 16.54 7.29
N VAL A 64 -14.38 15.29 7.07
CA VAL A 64 -13.54 14.49 7.96
C VAL A 64 -12.31 14.08 7.18
N MET A 65 -11.13 14.44 7.68
CA MET A 65 -9.85 14.00 7.15
C MET A 65 -9.06 13.25 8.23
N SER A 66 -8.36 12.20 7.82
CA SER A 66 -7.44 11.43 8.65
C SER A 66 -6.02 11.71 8.18
N PHE A 67 -5.13 12.08 9.09
CA PHE A 67 -3.70 12.23 8.80
C PHE A 67 -2.92 11.10 9.45
N GLU A 68 -2.41 10.19 8.63
CA GLU A 68 -1.86 8.91 9.05
C GLU A 68 -0.40 8.80 8.65
N GLY A 69 0.41 8.18 9.51
CA GLY A 69 1.81 7.85 9.23
C GLY A 69 2.18 6.55 9.90
N GLU A 70 2.77 5.63 9.14
CA GLU A 70 3.36 4.42 9.71
C GLU A 70 4.77 4.69 10.22
N ARG A 71 5.21 3.95 11.24
CA ARG A 71 6.54 4.13 11.85
C ARG A 71 7.68 3.83 10.87
N SER A 72 7.46 2.92 9.94
CA SER A 72 8.40 2.51 8.89
C SER A 72 8.42 3.45 7.69
N HIS A 73 7.38 4.27 7.50
CA HIS A 73 7.24 5.15 6.35
C HIS A 73 7.62 6.59 6.72
N GLN A 74 8.54 7.18 5.96
CA GLN A 74 8.89 8.61 6.06
C GLN A 74 7.73 9.55 5.68
N TYR A 75 6.70 8.99 5.04
CA TYR A 75 5.56 9.74 4.53
C TYR A 75 4.37 9.79 5.51
N ARG A 76 3.52 10.78 5.30
CA ARG A 76 2.26 11.03 5.99
C ARG A 76 1.18 11.17 4.93
N ILE A 77 0.10 10.42 5.07
CA ILE A 77 -1.02 10.39 4.13
C ILE A 77 -2.20 11.10 4.78
N LEU A 78 -2.69 12.15 4.13
CA LEU A 78 -3.95 12.81 4.43
C LEU A 78 -5.04 12.19 3.58
N ARG A 79 -6.06 11.60 4.19
CA ARG A 79 -7.18 10.98 3.48
C ARG A 79 -8.49 11.61 3.89
N SER A 80 -9.35 11.91 2.92
CA SER A 80 -10.74 12.27 3.18
C SER A 80 -11.55 11.01 3.52
N LEU A 81 -12.23 11.02 4.67
CA LEU A 81 -13.18 9.98 5.07
C LEU A 81 -14.63 10.41 4.80
N LYS A 82 -14.87 11.73 4.84
CA LYS A 82 -16.17 12.36 4.55
C LYS A 82 -15.88 13.72 3.94
N ASN A 83 -16.52 14.05 2.83
CA ASN A 83 -16.39 15.35 2.21
C ASN A 83 -17.72 15.75 1.58
N ARG A 84 -18.37 16.78 2.14
CA ARG A 84 -19.62 17.32 1.57
C ARG A 84 -19.41 18.24 0.37
N PHE A 85 -18.18 18.66 0.13
CA PHE A 85 -17.84 19.65 -0.90
C PHE A 85 -16.99 19.08 -2.04
N GLY A 86 -16.74 17.76 -2.03
CA GLY A 86 -15.88 17.12 -3.02
C GLY A 86 -15.81 15.60 -2.81
N PRO A 87 -14.98 14.91 -3.59
CA PRO A 87 -14.81 13.46 -3.47
C PRO A 87 -14.15 13.06 -2.14
N VAL A 88 -14.47 11.85 -1.68
CA VAL A 88 -13.83 11.20 -0.51
C VAL A 88 -12.62 10.34 -0.90
N GLU A 89 -12.37 10.19 -2.19
CA GLU A 89 -11.36 9.26 -2.69
C GLU A 89 -9.97 9.89 -2.85
N GLU A 90 -9.86 11.20 -2.64
CA GLU A 90 -8.61 11.94 -2.74
C GLU A 90 -7.70 11.71 -1.54
N ILE A 91 -6.41 11.63 -1.82
CA ILE A 91 -5.34 11.56 -0.84
C ILE A 91 -4.33 12.67 -1.10
N GLY A 92 -3.83 13.28 -0.02
CA GLY A 92 -2.63 14.10 -0.05
C GLY A 92 -1.49 13.33 0.57
N VAL A 93 -0.31 13.37 -0.03
CA VAL A 93 0.87 12.67 0.50
C VAL A 93 1.95 13.69 0.83
N PHE A 94 2.56 13.54 2.00
CA PHE A 94 3.51 14.49 2.56
C PHE A 94 4.73 13.76 3.11
N SER A 95 5.91 14.37 3.06
CA SER A 95 7.11 13.94 3.79
C SER A 95 7.34 14.88 4.98
N MET A 96 7.86 14.35 6.08
CA MET A 96 8.35 15.19 7.19
C MET A 96 9.84 15.48 6.99
N GLU A 97 10.15 16.71 6.65
CA GLU A 97 11.51 17.22 6.46
C GLU A 97 11.94 18.07 7.66
N SER A 98 13.17 18.58 7.64
CA SER A 98 13.69 19.38 8.76
C SER A 98 12.90 20.66 9.02
N GLU A 99 12.29 21.24 7.98
CA GLU A 99 11.52 22.48 8.06
C GLU A 99 10.01 22.26 8.29
N GLY A 100 9.52 21.03 8.14
CA GLY A 100 8.10 20.71 8.32
C GLY A 100 7.56 19.69 7.31
N LEU A 101 6.26 19.79 7.02
CA LEU A 101 5.59 18.92 6.05
C LEU A 101 5.76 19.48 4.63
N THR A 102 6.36 18.68 3.74
CA THR A 102 6.49 18.99 2.31
C THR A 102 5.53 18.12 1.52
N GLU A 103 4.77 18.71 0.59
CA GLU A 103 3.86 17.99 -0.31
C GLU A 103 4.64 17.13 -1.29
N VAL A 104 4.16 15.90 -1.52
CA VAL A 104 4.70 15.01 -2.55
C VAL A 104 3.72 14.91 -3.72
N ALA A 105 4.08 15.55 -4.83
CA ALA A 105 3.26 15.62 -6.04
C ALA A 105 3.09 14.27 -6.77
N ASN A 106 4.03 13.34 -6.64
CA ASN A 106 3.95 12.02 -7.26
C ASN A 106 4.11 10.89 -6.22
N PRO A 107 3.00 10.40 -5.65
CA PRO A 107 3.02 9.36 -4.62
C PRO A 107 3.63 8.04 -5.07
N SER A 108 3.59 7.72 -6.37
CA SER A 108 4.13 6.45 -6.90
C SER A 108 5.66 6.38 -6.78
N MET A 109 6.34 7.52 -6.93
CA MET A 109 7.78 7.66 -6.73
C MET A 109 8.20 7.43 -5.27
N LEU A 110 7.25 7.49 -4.32
CA LEU A 110 7.53 7.34 -2.89
C LEU A 110 7.74 5.90 -2.44
N PHE A 111 7.12 4.95 -3.14
CA PHE A 111 7.33 3.52 -2.91
C PHE A 111 8.61 3.01 -3.56
N LEU A 112 9.21 3.83 -4.42
CA LEU A 112 10.50 3.61 -5.05
C LEU A 112 11.52 4.36 -4.24
N SER A 113 11.89 3.82 -3.08
CA SER A 113 12.88 4.40 -2.16
C SER A 113 14.09 5.02 -2.91
N GLY A 114 14.04 6.34 -3.14
CA GLY A 114 15.11 7.13 -3.75
C GLY A 114 15.49 6.81 -5.20
N ARG A 115 14.63 6.20 -6.04
CA ARG A 115 15.01 5.80 -7.41
C ARG A 115 14.11 6.40 -8.48
N GLU A 116 14.67 7.32 -9.25
CA GLU A 116 14.07 7.82 -10.51
C GLU A 116 14.17 6.77 -11.64
N GLU A 117 14.99 5.74 -11.47
CA GLU A 117 15.26 4.72 -12.47
C GLU A 117 14.72 3.34 -12.06
N ALA A 118 14.16 2.64 -13.04
CA ALA A 118 13.68 1.28 -12.87
C ALA A 118 14.86 0.31 -12.75
N VAL A 119 14.95 -0.43 -11.64
CA VAL A 119 16.03 -1.39 -11.38
C VAL A 119 15.49 -2.83 -11.46
N PRO A 120 16.24 -3.76 -12.07
CA PRO A 120 15.89 -5.17 -12.03
C PRO A 120 15.71 -5.68 -10.60
N GLY A 121 14.74 -6.58 -10.43
CA GLY A 121 14.51 -7.25 -9.15
C GLY A 121 13.60 -6.51 -8.18
N SER A 122 12.99 -5.38 -8.55
CA SER A 122 12.06 -4.65 -7.68
C SER A 122 10.63 -4.70 -8.22
N ALA A 123 9.69 -5.18 -7.41
CA ALA A 123 8.26 -5.24 -7.71
C ALA A 123 7.43 -4.64 -6.57
N VAL A 124 6.35 -3.93 -6.88
CA VAL A 124 5.44 -3.38 -5.86
C VAL A 124 4.24 -4.32 -5.64
N PHE A 125 3.99 -4.66 -4.37
CA PHE A 125 2.89 -5.50 -3.93
C PHE A 125 1.91 -4.70 -3.05
N PRO A 126 0.60 -4.67 -3.38
CA PRO A 126 -0.41 -4.07 -2.53
C PRO A 126 -0.81 -5.05 -1.42
N ALA A 127 -0.06 -5.09 -0.32
CA ALA A 127 -0.30 -5.93 0.84
C ALA A 127 -1.57 -5.52 1.59
N MET A 128 -2.24 -6.47 2.26
CA MET A 128 -3.37 -6.18 3.14
C MET A 128 -2.94 -6.29 4.61
N GLU A 129 -3.04 -5.19 5.34
CA GLU A 129 -2.91 -5.15 6.79
C GLU A 129 -4.30 -5.06 7.42
N GLY A 130 -4.85 -6.23 7.80
CA GLY A 130 -6.26 -6.34 8.16
C GLY A 130 -7.15 -6.01 6.96
N THR A 131 -7.87 -4.88 7.01
CA THR A 131 -8.70 -4.37 5.91
C THR A 131 -8.02 -3.25 5.11
N ARG A 132 -6.83 -2.82 5.51
CA ARG A 132 -6.13 -1.67 4.92
C ARG A 132 -5.10 -2.13 3.88
N PRO A 133 -5.21 -1.70 2.62
CA PRO A 133 -4.16 -1.91 1.63
C PRO A 133 -2.95 -1.01 1.92
N VAL A 134 -1.75 -1.58 1.91
CA VAL A 134 -0.45 -0.91 2.05
C VAL A 134 0.44 -1.37 0.91
N LEU A 135 1.04 -0.46 0.14
CA LEU A 135 1.97 -0.86 -0.92
C LEU A 135 3.36 -1.12 -0.32
N VAL A 136 3.93 -2.26 -0.68
CA VAL A 136 5.19 -2.75 -0.16
C VAL A 136 6.09 -3.15 -1.33
N GLU A 137 7.35 -2.76 -1.28
CA GLU A 137 8.34 -3.15 -2.28
C GLU A 137 8.91 -4.54 -1.94
N VAL A 138 8.87 -5.44 -2.92
CA VAL A 138 9.49 -6.75 -2.90
C VAL A 138 10.75 -6.70 -3.76
N GLN A 139 11.88 -6.99 -3.14
CA GLN A 139 13.19 -6.94 -3.77
C GLN A 139 13.77 -8.35 -3.89
N ALA A 140 14.26 -8.69 -5.06
CA ALA A 140 14.98 -9.90 -5.36
C ALA A 140 16.36 -9.57 -5.95
N LEU A 141 17.38 -10.28 -5.49
CA LEU A 141 18.71 -10.27 -6.07
C LEU A 141 19.08 -11.71 -6.42
N VAL A 142 19.48 -11.91 -7.67
CA VAL A 142 19.88 -13.22 -8.19
C VAL A 142 21.35 -13.16 -8.58
N VAL A 143 22.18 -14.00 -7.97
CA VAL A 143 23.62 -14.05 -8.24
C VAL A 143 23.96 -15.39 -8.85
N ARG A 144 24.34 -15.40 -10.15
CA ARG A 144 24.74 -16.63 -10.83
C ARG A 144 26.10 -17.10 -10.31
N LEU A 145 26.17 -18.35 -9.87
CA LEU A 145 27.39 -18.98 -9.42
C LEU A 145 28.13 -19.60 -10.60
N THR A 146 29.45 -19.41 -10.63
CA THR A 146 30.34 -20.08 -11.58
C THR A 146 30.82 -21.45 -11.06
N SER A 147 30.68 -21.69 -9.75
CA SER A 147 31.07 -22.94 -9.09
C SER A 147 29.86 -23.85 -8.88
N GLY A 148 30.09 -25.18 -8.76
CA GLY A 148 29.06 -26.16 -8.39
C GLY A 148 28.68 -26.14 -6.91
N ALA A 149 28.90 -25.02 -6.21
CA ALA A 149 28.52 -24.86 -4.81
C ALA A 149 26.99 -24.83 -4.68
N THR A 150 26.47 -25.30 -3.54
CA THR A 150 25.03 -25.23 -3.26
C THR A 150 24.60 -23.77 -3.16
N PRO A 151 23.69 -23.27 -4.01
CA PRO A 151 23.33 -21.88 -4.00
C PRO A 151 22.57 -21.48 -2.73
N ARG A 152 22.93 -20.32 -2.18
CA ARG A 152 22.25 -19.76 -1.02
C ARG A 152 20.87 -19.23 -1.40
N ARG A 153 19.88 -19.49 -0.56
CA ARG A 153 18.54 -18.89 -0.63
C ARG A 153 18.25 -18.20 0.70
N ALA A 154 18.15 -16.88 0.69
CA ALA A 154 17.93 -16.07 1.88
C ALA A 154 16.68 -15.21 1.71
N VAL A 155 15.86 -15.15 2.75
CA VAL A 155 14.59 -14.40 2.74
C VAL A 155 14.48 -13.55 3.99
N VAL A 156 14.08 -12.29 3.81
CA VAL A 156 13.76 -11.36 4.89
C VAL A 156 12.36 -10.80 4.65
N GLY A 157 11.46 -10.94 5.62
CA GLY A 157 10.10 -10.41 5.52
C GLY A 157 9.09 -11.27 4.75
N TRP A 158 9.47 -12.49 4.34
CA TRP A 158 8.57 -13.46 3.71
C TRP A 158 8.91 -14.91 4.12
N ASP A 159 8.13 -15.89 3.64
CA ASP A 159 8.34 -17.30 3.94
C ASP A 159 9.34 -17.98 3.00
N GLY A 160 10.33 -18.67 3.56
CA GLY A 160 11.35 -19.39 2.81
C GLY A 160 10.84 -20.64 2.09
N GLY A 161 9.83 -21.32 2.67
CA GLY A 161 9.19 -22.48 2.05
C GLY A 161 8.43 -22.11 0.78
N ARG A 162 7.67 -21.00 0.83
CA ARG A 162 7.00 -20.40 -0.33
C ARG A 162 7.98 -19.98 -1.41
N LEU A 163 9.11 -19.38 -1.05
CA LEU A 163 10.15 -19.09 -2.04
C LEU A 163 10.63 -20.36 -2.74
N ALA A 164 10.95 -21.42 -1.99
CA ALA A 164 11.41 -22.68 -2.57
C ALA A 164 10.38 -23.29 -3.54
N MET A 165 9.11 -23.26 -3.16
CA MET A 165 8.00 -23.68 -4.02
C MET A 165 7.90 -22.83 -5.29
N LEU A 166 7.96 -21.51 -5.17
CA LEU A 166 7.83 -20.59 -6.30
C LEU A 166 8.98 -20.75 -7.30
N LEU A 167 10.21 -20.92 -6.82
CA LEU A 167 11.37 -21.24 -7.66
C LEU A 167 11.16 -22.55 -8.43
N ALA A 168 10.63 -23.59 -7.77
CA ALA A 168 10.34 -24.86 -8.44
C ALA A 168 9.26 -24.71 -9.53
N VAL A 169 8.24 -23.88 -9.31
CA VAL A 169 7.20 -23.60 -10.32
C VAL A 169 7.79 -22.82 -11.50
N LEU A 170 8.59 -21.77 -11.26
CA LEU A 170 9.27 -21.01 -12.31
C LEU A 170 10.18 -21.91 -13.17
N GLU A 171 10.89 -22.85 -12.54
CA GLU A 171 11.74 -23.80 -13.26
C GLU A 171 10.92 -24.81 -14.08
N ALA A 172 9.95 -25.47 -13.46
CA ALA A 172 9.18 -26.53 -14.10
C ALA A 172 8.16 -26.04 -15.14
N ARG A 173 7.63 -24.82 -14.99
CA ARG A 173 6.55 -24.28 -15.85
C ARG A 173 7.01 -23.18 -16.79
N CYS A 174 8.07 -22.45 -16.44
CA CYS A 174 8.56 -21.33 -17.26
C CYS A 174 9.96 -21.58 -17.84
N GLY A 175 10.61 -22.71 -17.52
CA GLY A 175 11.94 -23.04 -18.03
C GLY A 175 13.06 -22.13 -17.49
N LEU A 176 12.81 -21.40 -16.41
CA LEU A 176 13.78 -20.50 -15.79
C LEU A 176 14.63 -21.25 -14.78
N SER A 177 15.92 -21.41 -15.06
CA SER A 177 16.83 -22.13 -14.17
C SER A 177 17.40 -21.23 -13.07
N PHE A 178 17.13 -21.61 -11.82
CA PHE A 178 17.72 -21.02 -10.61
C PHE A 178 18.67 -21.99 -9.90
N SER A 179 18.94 -23.16 -10.49
CA SER A 179 19.73 -24.24 -9.87
C SER A 179 21.18 -23.84 -9.57
N ASN A 180 21.75 -22.91 -10.34
CA ASN A 180 23.10 -22.39 -10.17
C ASN A 180 23.09 -20.91 -9.76
N ALA A 181 22.02 -20.44 -9.11
CA ALA A 181 21.90 -19.04 -8.72
C ALA A 181 21.54 -18.89 -7.25
N GLU A 182 22.27 -18.03 -6.55
CA GLU A 182 21.86 -17.59 -5.23
C GLU A 182 20.68 -16.63 -5.36
N VAL A 183 19.75 -16.73 -4.43
CA VAL A 183 18.54 -15.90 -4.41
C VAL A 183 18.44 -15.24 -3.04
N TYR A 184 18.42 -13.91 -3.06
CA TYR A 184 18.18 -13.09 -1.88
C TYR A 184 16.87 -12.36 -2.10
N LEU A 185 15.92 -12.53 -1.18
CA LEU A 185 14.63 -11.84 -1.20
C LEU A 185 14.50 -10.97 0.04
N ASN A 186 14.09 -9.72 -0.16
CA ASN A 186 13.84 -8.76 0.90
C ASN A 186 12.51 -8.05 0.69
N VAL A 187 11.69 -7.99 1.73
CA VAL A 187 10.52 -7.10 1.76
C VAL A 187 10.95 -5.78 2.40
N ALA A 188 10.91 -4.70 1.63
CA ALA A 188 11.34 -3.39 2.10
C ALA A 188 10.44 -2.86 3.22
N GLY A 189 10.93 -1.89 4.00
CA GLY A 189 10.15 -1.27 5.08
C GLY A 189 10.01 -2.12 6.36
N GLY A 190 10.62 -3.31 6.41
CA GLY A 190 10.57 -4.19 7.58
C GLY A 190 9.26 -4.96 7.73
N TYR A 191 8.41 -4.96 6.69
CA TYR A 191 7.17 -5.69 6.67
C TYR A 191 7.40 -7.20 6.67
N ARG A 192 6.46 -7.94 7.26
CA ARG A 192 6.37 -9.40 7.13
C ARG A 192 5.09 -9.75 6.39
N LEU A 193 5.25 -10.27 5.17
CA LEU A 193 4.14 -10.72 4.35
C LEU A 193 3.81 -12.18 4.68
N SER A 194 2.54 -12.47 4.87
CA SER A 194 2.00 -13.84 4.98
C SER A 194 0.89 -14.12 3.96
N ASP A 195 0.57 -13.11 3.15
CA ASP A 195 -0.51 -13.10 2.19
C ASP A 195 -0.14 -13.87 0.92
N PRO A 196 -0.90 -14.91 0.52
CA PRO A 196 -0.65 -15.65 -0.73
C PRO A 196 -0.67 -14.76 -1.98
N ALA A 197 -1.35 -13.61 -1.93
CA ALA A 197 -1.36 -12.67 -3.05
C ALA A 197 0.03 -12.09 -3.38
N ALA A 198 1.01 -12.22 -2.47
CA ALA A 198 2.37 -11.76 -2.71
C ALA A 198 3.14 -12.64 -3.72
N ASP A 199 2.67 -13.88 -3.99
CA ASP A 199 3.41 -14.84 -4.84
C ASP A 199 3.72 -14.26 -6.22
N LEU A 200 2.76 -13.57 -6.86
CA LEU A 200 2.96 -12.96 -8.17
C LEU A 200 3.98 -11.81 -8.15
N ALA A 201 3.98 -10.98 -7.11
CA ALA A 201 4.95 -9.89 -6.96
C ALA A 201 6.37 -10.44 -6.78
N VAL A 202 6.51 -11.49 -5.95
CA VAL A 202 7.80 -12.14 -5.75
C VAL A 202 8.27 -12.83 -7.03
N ALA A 203 7.38 -13.50 -7.77
CA ALA A 203 7.72 -14.06 -9.07
C ALA A 203 8.19 -12.99 -10.05
N ALA A 204 7.49 -11.85 -10.12
CA ALA A 204 7.85 -10.74 -10.98
C ALA A 204 9.24 -10.19 -10.63
N ALA A 205 9.53 -9.99 -9.34
CA ALA A 205 10.84 -9.57 -8.85
C ALA A 205 11.95 -10.58 -9.22
N LEU A 206 11.72 -11.88 -9.00
CA LEU A 206 12.69 -12.94 -9.33
C LEU A 206 12.99 -13.02 -10.83
N VAL A 207 11.95 -12.97 -11.67
CA VAL A 207 12.09 -13.00 -13.13
C VAL A 207 12.81 -11.74 -13.61
N SER A 208 12.45 -10.58 -13.06
CA SER A 208 13.11 -9.30 -13.35
C SER A 208 14.60 -9.35 -13.01
N ALA A 209 14.96 -9.83 -11.82
CA ALA A 209 16.35 -9.98 -11.39
C ALA A 209 17.11 -10.99 -12.26
N LEU A 210 16.54 -12.16 -12.54
CA LEU A 210 17.21 -13.21 -13.33
C LEU A 210 17.48 -12.78 -14.78
N SER A 211 16.56 -11.99 -15.35
CA SER A 211 16.63 -11.49 -16.73
C SER A 211 17.31 -10.13 -16.87
N GLU A 212 17.69 -9.49 -15.75
CA GLU A 212 18.25 -8.13 -15.72
C GLU A 212 17.36 -7.10 -16.43
N LYS A 213 16.03 -7.30 -16.35
CA LYS A 213 15.05 -6.40 -16.97
C LYS A 213 14.19 -5.74 -15.91
N PRO A 214 14.22 -4.41 -15.78
CA PRO A 214 13.46 -3.73 -14.75
C PRO A 214 11.96 -3.79 -15.01
N LEU A 215 11.19 -3.82 -13.92
CA LEU A 215 9.73 -3.75 -14.00
C LEU A 215 9.27 -2.28 -14.11
N PRO A 216 8.11 -2.05 -14.75
CA PRO A 216 7.34 -0.84 -14.60
C PRO A 216 7.29 -0.25 -13.18
N LEU A 217 7.73 1.00 -13.04
CA LEU A 217 7.69 1.76 -11.78
C LEU A 217 6.26 2.07 -11.28
N ASP A 218 5.34 2.24 -12.22
CA ASP A 218 3.92 2.54 -12.00
C ASP A 218 3.04 1.27 -12.01
N ALA A 219 3.62 0.09 -11.76
CA ALA A 219 2.88 -1.18 -11.73
C ALA A 219 2.88 -1.87 -10.37
N VAL A 220 1.70 -2.37 -10.00
CA VAL A 220 1.53 -3.31 -8.88
C VAL A 220 1.26 -4.72 -9.38
N TRP A 221 1.69 -5.72 -8.62
CA TRP A 221 1.59 -7.14 -8.94
C TRP A 221 0.94 -7.88 -7.78
N PHE A 222 -0.10 -8.68 -8.01
CA PHE A 222 -0.73 -9.48 -6.97
C PHE A 222 -1.44 -10.71 -7.53
N GLY A 223 -1.38 -11.82 -6.80
CA GLY A 223 -2.01 -13.08 -7.20
C GLY A 223 -1.32 -14.25 -6.50
N GLU A 224 -2.08 -15.31 -6.26
CA GLU A 224 -1.54 -16.56 -5.71
C GLU A 224 -1.07 -17.47 -6.85
N VAL A 225 0.12 -18.07 -6.72
CA VAL A 225 0.67 -18.94 -7.76
C VAL A 225 0.47 -20.39 -7.38
N SER A 226 -0.23 -21.14 -8.22
CA SER A 226 -0.42 -22.58 -8.03
C SER A 226 0.79 -23.39 -8.51
N LEU A 227 0.93 -24.62 -8.05
CA LEU A 227 1.96 -25.56 -8.54
C LEU A 227 1.81 -25.92 -10.04
N ALA A 228 0.62 -25.71 -10.61
CA ALA A 228 0.38 -25.86 -12.04
C ALA A 228 0.89 -24.65 -12.85
N GLY A 229 1.30 -23.56 -12.18
CA GLY A 229 1.69 -22.31 -12.81
C GLY A 229 0.50 -21.40 -13.13
N GLU A 230 -0.68 -21.66 -12.56
CA GLU A 230 -1.84 -20.77 -12.69
C GLU A 230 -1.76 -19.62 -11.69
N ILE A 231 -2.28 -18.45 -12.07
CA ILE A 231 -2.41 -17.29 -11.19
C ILE A 231 -3.86 -17.23 -10.72
N ARG A 232 -4.07 -17.49 -9.44
CA ARG A 232 -5.38 -17.67 -8.83
C ARG A 232 -5.94 -16.35 -8.27
N PRO A 233 -7.29 -16.18 -8.28
CA PRO A 233 -7.95 -15.07 -7.60
C PRO A 233 -7.58 -14.97 -6.12
N VAL A 234 -7.49 -13.74 -5.61
CA VAL A 234 -7.11 -13.46 -4.22
C VAL A 234 -8.11 -12.54 -3.55
N ALA A 235 -8.15 -12.58 -2.21
CA ALA A 235 -9.02 -11.72 -1.43
C ALA A 235 -8.70 -10.23 -1.64
N HIS A 236 -9.75 -9.40 -1.62
CA HIS A 236 -9.67 -7.94 -1.68
C HIS A 236 -9.01 -7.37 -2.95
N ALA A 237 -9.03 -8.10 -4.08
CA ALA A 237 -8.43 -7.66 -5.33
C ALA A 237 -8.87 -6.24 -5.75
N ALA A 238 -10.19 -5.95 -5.71
CA ALA A 238 -10.71 -4.62 -6.03
C ALA A 238 -10.16 -3.51 -5.11
N ILE A 239 -10.05 -3.78 -3.81
CA ILE A 239 -9.52 -2.81 -2.82
C ILE A 239 -8.03 -2.53 -3.09
N ARG A 240 -7.25 -3.58 -3.35
CA ARG A 240 -5.81 -3.45 -3.71
C ARG A 240 -5.61 -2.59 -4.95
N ARG A 241 -6.43 -2.80 -6.00
CA ARG A 241 -6.37 -2.01 -7.24
C ARG A 241 -6.72 -0.55 -7.00
N LYS A 242 -7.84 -0.29 -6.32
CA LYS A 242 -8.31 1.08 -6.05
C LYS A 242 -7.28 1.86 -5.23
N GLU A 243 -6.64 1.24 -4.24
CA GLU A 243 -5.60 1.92 -3.46
C GLU A 243 -4.32 2.18 -4.27
N ALA A 244 -3.86 1.20 -5.06
CA ALA A 244 -2.71 1.38 -5.93
C ALA A 244 -2.93 2.55 -6.91
N ALA A 245 -4.11 2.63 -7.52
CA ALA A 245 -4.48 3.73 -8.40
C ALA A 245 -4.47 5.10 -7.70
N LYS A 246 -4.96 5.20 -6.47
CA LYS A 246 -4.91 6.43 -5.65
C LYS A 246 -3.50 6.90 -5.39
N LEU A 247 -2.57 5.96 -5.23
CA LEU A 247 -1.15 6.21 -5.01
C LEU A 247 -0.37 6.40 -6.32
N GLY A 248 -1.06 6.55 -7.46
CA GLY A 248 -0.46 6.90 -8.75
C GLY A 248 0.05 5.72 -9.57
N PHE A 249 -0.26 4.47 -9.20
CA PHE A 249 0.09 3.30 -10.01
C PHE A 249 -0.91 3.14 -11.16
N ALA A 250 -0.47 3.40 -12.38
CA ALA A 250 -1.30 3.33 -13.57
C ALA A 250 -1.59 1.89 -14.04
N ARG A 251 -0.82 0.91 -13.57
CA ARG A 251 -0.89 -0.49 -14.02
C ARG A 251 -1.08 -1.44 -12.84
N ALA A 252 -1.96 -2.42 -13.00
CA ALA A 252 -2.15 -3.49 -12.04
C ALA A 252 -2.16 -4.84 -12.75
N PHE A 253 -1.29 -5.75 -12.32
CA PHE A 253 -1.17 -7.10 -12.85
C PHE A 253 -1.67 -8.10 -11.83
N GLY A 254 -2.56 -9.00 -12.24
CA GLY A 254 -3.11 -10.00 -11.34
C GLY A 254 -4.00 -11.03 -12.02
N PRO A 255 -4.70 -11.87 -11.26
CA PRO A 255 -5.49 -12.98 -11.78
C PRO A 255 -6.63 -12.50 -12.72
N PRO A 256 -7.12 -13.35 -13.63
CA PRO A 256 -8.29 -13.01 -14.44
C PRO A 256 -9.49 -12.65 -13.55
N VAL A 257 -10.21 -11.59 -13.92
CA VAL A 257 -11.43 -11.17 -13.21
C VAL A 257 -12.57 -12.11 -13.64
N ASN A 258 -13.18 -12.81 -12.69
CA ASN A 258 -14.40 -13.57 -12.96
C ASN A 258 -15.57 -12.58 -13.11
N GLY A 259 -16.49 -12.84 -14.05
CA GLY A 259 -17.52 -11.91 -14.54
C GLY A 259 -18.61 -11.43 -13.56
N GLY A 260 -18.34 -11.38 -12.26
CA GLY A 260 -19.18 -10.75 -11.24
C GLY A 260 -18.54 -9.55 -10.53
N ASP A 261 -17.23 -9.30 -10.74
CA ASP A 261 -16.54 -8.13 -10.21
C ASP A 261 -16.62 -6.96 -11.20
N GLU A 262 -16.75 -5.74 -10.66
CA GLU A 262 -16.75 -4.46 -11.40
C GLU A 262 -15.75 -4.47 -12.56
N SER A 263 -16.16 -3.88 -13.69
CA SER A 263 -15.38 -3.74 -14.92
C SER A 263 -13.91 -3.45 -14.60
N PRO A 264 -12.93 -4.13 -15.25
CA PRO A 264 -11.54 -3.91 -14.94
C PRO A 264 -11.20 -2.42 -15.07
N ASP A 265 -10.69 -1.83 -13.99
CA ASP A 265 -10.23 -0.44 -13.96
C ASP A 265 -9.27 -0.19 -15.13
N ARG A 266 -9.28 1.03 -15.70
CA ARG A 266 -8.32 1.42 -16.75
C ARG A 266 -6.91 1.13 -16.24
N GLY A 267 -6.20 0.19 -16.90
CA GLY A 267 -4.84 -0.21 -16.52
C GLY A 267 -4.71 -1.60 -15.89
N TYR A 268 -5.80 -2.31 -15.61
CA TYR A 268 -5.73 -3.70 -15.16
C TYR A 268 -5.33 -4.65 -16.30
N GLN A 269 -4.34 -5.51 -16.05
CA GLN A 269 -3.77 -6.42 -17.03
C GLN A 269 -3.79 -7.85 -16.46
N PRO A 270 -4.79 -8.66 -16.83
CA PRO A 270 -4.93 -10.00 -16.28
C PRO A 270 -3.81 -10.92 -16.76
N LEU A 271 -3.33 -11.76 -15.86
CA LEU A 271 -2.37 -12.83 -16.10
C LEU A 271 -3.01 -14.11 -15.57
N SER A 272 -3.29 -15.08 -16.46
CA SER A 272 -3.89 -16.37 -16.10
C SER A 272 -2.87 -17.41 -15.65
N ILE A 273 -1.67 -17.36 -16.24
CA ILE A 273 -0.59 -18.31 -15.99
C ILE A 273 0.75 -17.59 -15.86
N LEU A 274 1.67 -18.19 -15.11
CA LEU A 274 2.99 -17.67 -14.83
C LEU A 274 3.89 -17.48 -16.07
N PRO A 275 3.84 -18.33 -17.12
CA PRO A 275 4.53 -18.04 -18.37
C PRO A 275 4.19 -16.66 -18.98
N ASN A 276 2.94 -16.20 -18.89
CA ASN A 276 2.55 -14.88 -19.41
C ASN A 276 3.27 -13.72 -18.69
N LEU A 277 3.63 -13.90 -17.41
CA LEU A 277 4.45 -12.96 -16.67
C LEU A 277 5.87 -12.93 -17.27
N VAL A 278 6.46 -14.10 -17.49
CA VAL A 278 7.82 -14.23 -18.02
C VAL A 278 7.93 -13.63 -19.41
N ASP A 279 7.02 -14.01 -20.32
CA ASP A 279 6.98 -13.45 -21.67
C ASP A 279 6.86 -11.94 -21.64
N ARG A 280 6.05 -11.39 -20.73
CA ARG A 280 5.85 -9.95 -20.62
C ARG A 280 7.08 -9.19 -20.12
N ILE A 281 7.86 -9.78 -19.22
CA ILE A 281 9.10 -9.17 -18.71
C ILE A 281 10.23 -9.33 -19.73
N VAL A 282 10.36 -10.53 -20.31
CA VAL A 282 11.48 -10.89 -21.18
C VAL A 282 11.29 -10.41 -22.62
N ALA A 283 10.07 -10.35 -23.16
CA ALA A 283 9.82 -9.90 -24.53
C ALA A 283 9.81 -8.37 -24.71
N ARG A 284 9.84 -7.59 -23.62
CA ARG A 284 10.01 -6.13 -23.73
C ARG A 284 11.46 -5.83 -24.13
N PRO A 285 11.68 -5.11 -25.25
CA PRO A 285 13.02 -4.72 -25.69
C PRO A 285 13.70 -3.81 -24.67
#